data_AF-A0A9J8CEP6-F1
#
_entry.id   AF-A0A9J8CEP6-F1
#
_cell.length_a   1.000
_cell.length_b   1.000
_cell.length_c   1.000
_cell.angle_alpha   90.00
_cell.angle_beta   90.00
_cell.angle_gamma   90.00
#
_symmetry.space_group_name_H-M   'P 1'
#
loop_
_entity.id
_entity.type
_entity.pdbx_description
1 polymer ?
#
loop_
_entity_poly.entity_id
_entity_poly.type
_entity_poly.pdbx_seq_one_letter_code
_entity_poly.pdbx_strand_id
1 'polypeptide(L)'
;MHSLYFNITAMQKQPAMVLPGAVQMRIKSSQSSTGERLSQTKSMVLPEPDTLQKPVSMSAITRSRINEMIFLEMHAARVWETTILKGEYLNKAKIAEGGKKLRKNWTSTWVVLCSNQLLFYKESKQEAVANLKPGGKPDGVDLCGAVIEWTTEKSSRKNVIQITTSNGHEFLLQADHFPTISKWHDAIKKAADSLSSGAGGQSCGRAAFHRSNSIECLSRPTCEPTKLKPKETKSEHRRSIMFKLNYSASDSADKNGVKNRLKKFISRRPSMKTLQEKGLIKDRVFGCHLLTLCERERTTVPKFVKLCVEEVEKRGLEADGIYRVSGNLAIIQKLRFLVDQEEELDLGDSQWEDIHVITGALKMFFRELPEPLFPFRFFDLFVEAIKIKEPTQKIQAFKKLIHQLPKPNHNTMKLLFQHLRRVLMKSKKNLMSTQGISIVFGPTLMWPEFESGNMEVNMVYQNQIVESILIECVEIFGPDGM
;
A
#
# COMPACT_ATOMS: atom_id res chain seq x y z
N MET A 1 45.93 -29.12 38.48
CA MET A 1 46.91 -30.16 38.84
C MET A 1 46.38 -31.51 38.38
N HIS A 2 47.07 -32.48 37.82
CA HIS A 2 48.28 -32.60 36.98
C HIS A 2 48.32 -34.09 36.60
N SER A 3 48.82 -34.44 35.41
CA SER A 3 49.17 -35.81 34.93
C SER A 3 48.04 -36.81 34.66
N LEU A 4 47.80 -37.23 33.40
CA LEU A 4 48.64 -38.00 32.45
C LEU A 4 48.66 -39.50 32.74
N TYR A 5 48.01 -40.27 31.87
CA TYR A 5 48.43 -41.62 31.52
C TYR A 5 48.61 -41.71 30.00
N PHE A 6 49.83 -42.03 29.60
CA PHE A 6 50.28 -42.37 28.26
C PHE A 6 50.59 -43.89 28.27
N ASN A 7 50.17 -44.61 27.24
CA ASN A 7 50.80 -45.84 26.71
C ASN A 7 50.27 -46.04 25.27
N ILE A 8 51.09 -45.81 24.22
CA ILE A 8 52.05 -46.73 23.55
C ILE A 8 51.35 -47.95 22.92
N THR A 9 51.61 -48.49 21.72
CA THR A 9 52.22 -48.15 20.40
C THR A 9 52.12 -49.47 19.60
N ALA A 10 51.71 -49.45 18.32
CA ALA A 10 52.22 -50.28 17.20
C ALA A 10 51.23 -50.22 16.01
N MET A 11 51.45 -49.47 14.92
CA MET A 11 52.40 -49.64 13.80
C MET A 11 52.12 -50.87 12.90
N GLN A 12 51.51 -50.64 11.74
CA GLN A 12 51.86 -51.35 10.49
C GLN A 12 51.70 -50.44 9.26
N LYS A 13 52.60 -50.66 8.29
CA LYS A 13 53.22 -49.72 7.32
C LYS A 13 52.38 -49.30 6.10
N GLN A 14 52.74 -48.12 5.60
CA GLN A 14 52.45 -47.53 4.27
C GLN A 14 53.09 -48.29 3.09
N PRO A 15 52.77 -47.87 1.84
CA PRO A 15 53.85 -47.37 0.98
C PRO A 15 53.60 -45.98 0.33
N ALA A 16 54.69 -45.20 0.31
CA ALA A 16 55.19 -44.11 -0.56
C ALA A 16 54.23 -43.44 -1.59
N MET A 17 54.00 -42.12 -1.49
CA MET A 17 54.77 -41.01 -2.12
C MET A 17 54.78 -41.00 -3.65
N VAL A 18 54.12 -40.01 -4.28
CA VAL A 18 54.68 -39.11 -5.31
C VAL A 18 53.83 -37.82 -5.37
N LEU A 19 54.44 -36.68 -5.06
CA LEU A 19 54.02 -35.31 -5.39
C LEU A 19 54.97 -34.81 -6.48
N PRO A 20 54.47 -34.20 -7.55
CA PRO A 20 55.06 -32.94 -8.01
C PRO A 20 53.93 -32.00 -8.48
N GLY A 21 54.04 -30.68 -8.48
CA GLY A 21 55.15 -29.79 -8.26
C GLY A 21 54.58 -28.38 -8.45
N ALA A 22 55.16 -27.42 -7.73
CA ALA A 22 54.87 -26.01 -7.88
C ALA A 22 55.12 -25.55 -9.33
N VAL A 23 54.20 -24.78 -9.90
CA VAL A 23 54.44 -24.07 -11.15
C VAL A 23 55.02 -22.70 -10.82
N GLN A 24 56.31 -22.57 -11.11
CA GLN A 24 57.10 -21.37 -10.94
C GLN A 24 56.98 -20.47 -12.18
N MET A 25 56.83 -19.18 -11.94
CA MET A 25 56.88 -18.11 -12.93
C MET A 25 58.23 -18.06 -13.65
N ARG A 26 58.25 -17.78 -14.96
CA ARG A 26 59.37 -17.08 -15.59
C ARG A 26 58.95 -16.14 -16.73
N ILE A 27 59.36 -14.91 -16.51
CA ILE A 27 59.44 -13.69 -17.32
C ILE A 27 59.91 -13.90 -18.78
N LYS A 28 59.33 -13.14 -19.71
CA LYS A 28 60.07 -12.33 -20.70
C LYS A 28 59.28 -11.07 -21.11
N SER A 29 59.97 -9.93 -20.99
CA SER A 29 59.67 -8.54 -21.41
C SER A 29 59.36 -8.43 -22.92
N SER A 30 58.68 -7.39 -23.44
CA SER A 30 59.15 -5.98 -23.50
C SER A 30 58.14 -4.95 -24.07
N GLN A 31 58.19 -3.72 -23.51
CA GLN A 31 57.88 -2.36 -24.05
C GLN A 31 56.42 -2.00 -24.41
N SER A 32 55.89 -0.77 -24.31
CA SER A 32 56.10 0.54 -23.65
C SER A 32 54.71 1.25 -23.77
N SER A 33 54.18 2.09 -22.87
CA SER A 33 54.51 3.52 -22.69
C SER A 33 53.59 4.19 -21.64
N THR A 34 54.21 4.89 -20.67
CA THR A 34 53.85 6.19 -20.04
C THR A 34 52.45 6.47 -19.46
N GLY A 35 52.41 6.79 -18.14
CA GLY A 35 51.31 7.53 -17.50
C GLY A 35 51.29 7.46 -15.96
N GLU A 36 52.25 8.10 -15.29
CA GLU A 36 52.26 8.44 -13.85
C GLU A 36 51.05 9.34 -13.46
N ARG A 37 50.53 9.51 -12.22
CA ARG A 37 51.10 9.38 -10.87
C ARG A 37 50.00 9.52 -9.77
N LEU A 38 50.15 8.71 -8.72
CA LEU A 38 49.99 8.95 -7.27
C LEU A 38 48.73 9.59 -6.63
N SER A 39 48.16 8.81 -5.72
CA SER A 39 47.35 9.15 -4.54
C SER A 39 48.14 9.95 -3.50
N GLN A 40 47.46 10.81 -2.72
CA GLN A 40 47.86 11.15 -1.34
C GLN A 40 46.71 11.75 -0.52
N THR A 41 46.44 11.11 0.62
CA THR A 41 45.69 11.56 1.80
C THR A 41 46.33 12.78 2.47
N LYS A 42 45.52 13.69 3.05
CA LYS A 42 45.96 14.61 4.12
C LYS A 42 44.81 15.16 4.99
N SER A 43 45.17 15.39 6.25
CA SER A 43 44.38 15.64 7.45
C SER A 43 43.99 17.12 7.68
N MET A 44 43.08 17.32 8.65
CA MET A 44 42.51 18.54 9.26
C MET A 44 43.47 19.69 9.58
N VAL A 45 43.00 20.95 9.42
CA VAL A 45 43.25 22.14 10.28
C VAL A 45 42.08 23.14 10.15
N LEU A 46 41.57 23.67 11.28
CA LEU A 46 40.62 24.81 11.41
C LEU A 46 41.35 26.16 11.28
N PRO A 47 40.64 27.22 10.84
CA PRO A 47 40.57 28.40 11.71
C PRO A 47 39.20 29.13 11.69
N GLU A 48 38.85 29.73 12.83
CA GLU A 48 37.92 30.87 13.00
C GLU A 48 38.73 32.09 13.53
N PRO A 49 38.23 33.35 13.60
CA PRO A 49 36.83 33.82 13.52
C PRO A 49 36.53 35.11 12.69
N ASP A 50 35.22 35.42 12.62
CA ASP A 50 34.54 36.71 12.43
C ASP A 50 34.47 37.43 11.06
N THR A 51 33.28 37.40 10.44
CA THR A 51 32.42 38.60 10.26
C THR A 51 30.98 38.23 9.85
N LEU A 52 30.02 38.85 10.53
CA LEU A 52 28.56 38.64 10.46
C LEU A 52 27.94 39.03 9.10
N GLN A 53 27.23 38.10 8.44
CA GLN A 53 26.09 38.41 7.56
C GLN A 53 24.93 37.40 7.73
N LYS A 54 23.72 37.94 7.85
CA LYS A 54 22.46 37.28 8.26
C LYS A 54 22.02 36.14 7.31
N PRO A 55 21.47 35.01 7.80
CA PRO A 55 20.88 34.00 6.93
C PRO A 55 19.45 34.38 6.50
N VAL A 56 19.20 34.24 5.20
CA VAL A 56 17.90 34.28 4.54
C VAL A 56 16.95 33.25 5.17
N SER A 57 15.74 33.67 5.52
CA SER A 57 14.81 32.85 6.30
C SER A 57 14.29 31.63 5.53
N MET A 58 14.42 30.45 6.15
CA MET A 58 13.76 29.18 5.79
C MET A 58 12.22 29.21 5.95
N SER A 59 11.62 30.37 6.26
CA SER A 59 10.17 30.52 6.35
C SER A 59 9.51 30.68 4.97
N ALA A 60 10.24 31.15 3.95
CA ALA A 60 9.68 31.38 2.61
C ALA A 60 9.44 30.07 1.82
N ILE A 61 10.33 29.07 1.97
CA ILE A 61 10.22 27.78 1.26
C ILE A 61 9.07 26.94 1.84
N THR A 62 8.88 26.99 3.16
CA THR A 62 7.80 26.27 3.85
C THR A 62 6.43 26.92 3.57
N ARG A 63 6.38 28.26 3.49
CA ARG A 63 5.14 29.00 3.18
C ARG A 63 4.72 28.86 1.71
N SER A 64 5.68 28.72 0.78
CA SER A 64 5.42 28.42 -0.63
C SER A 64 4.77 27.04 -0.80
N ARG A 65 5.27 26.01 -0.09
CA ARG A 65 4.69 24.65 -0.13
C ARG A 65 3.31 24.56 0.50
N ILE A 66 3.05 25.32 1.58
CA ILE A 66 1.73 25.39 2.21
C ILE A 66 0.72 26.10 1.29
N ASN A 67 1.13 27.17 0.60
CA ASN A 67 0.27 27.85 -0.36
C ASN A 67 0.00 27.01 -1.62
N GLU A 68 0.97 26.22 -2.10
CA GLU A 68 0.75 25.23 -3.17
C GLU A 68 -0.22 24.12 -2.72
N MET A 69 -0.15 23.69 -1.47
CA MET A 69 -1.04 22.66 -0.90
C MET A 69 -2.48 23.17 -0.76
N ILE A 70 -2.66 24.41 -0.28
CA ILE A 70 -3.98 25.07 -0.20
C ILE A 70 -4.55 25.34 -1.60
N PHE A 71 -3.71 25.72 -2.58
CA PHE A 71 -4.15 25.92 -3.96
C PHE A 71 -4.57 24.59 -4.64
N LEU A 72 -3.88 23.48 -4.33
CA LEU A 72 -4.27 22.13 -4.76
C LEU A 72 -5.56 21.65 -4.07
N GLU A 73 -5.72 21.95 -2.79
CA GLU A 73 -6.90 21.59 -1.98
C GLU A 73 -8.15 22.34 -2.45
N MET A 74 -8.02 23.61 -2.84
CA MET A 74 -9.11 24.38 -3.49
C MET A 74 -9.45 23.85 -4.90
N HIS A 75 -8.48 23.29 -5.63
CA HIS A 75 -8.72 22.70 -6.94
C HIS A 75 -9.32 21.29 -6.86
N ALA A 76 -8.98 20.52 -5.83
CA ALA A 76 -9.59 19.23 -5.50
C ALA A 76 -11.01 19.40 -4.96
N ALA A 77 -11.24 20.38 -4.08
CA ALA A 77 -12.56 20.73 -3.57
C ALA A 77 -13.53 21.17 -4.68
N ARG A 78 -13.05 21.88 -5.72
CA ARG A 78 -13.85 22.24 -6.90
C ARG A 78 -14.25 21.05 -7.78
N VAL A 79 -13.55 19.92 -7.71
CA VAL A 79 -13.89 18.70 -8.46
C VAL A 79 -14.90 17.83 -7.71
N TRP A 80 -14.96 17.92 -6.38
CA TRP A 80 -15.82 17.06 -5.56
C TRP A 80 -17.29 17.48 -5.45
N GLU A 81 -17.64 18.68 -5.93
CA GLU A 81 -19.01 19.18 -5.85
C GLU A 81 -19.94 18.67 -6.97
N THR A 82 -19.47 17.79 -7.87
CA THR A 82 -20.29 17.26 -8.98
C THR A 82 -20.04 15.79 -9.33
N THR A 83 -20.04 14.89 -8.33
CA THR A 83 -19.91 13.44 -8.59
C THR A 83 -21.28 12.77 -8.66
N ILE A 84 -21.66 12.25 -9.83
CA ILE A 84 -22.97 11.60 -10.02
C ILE A 84 -22.95 10.11 -9.62
N LEU A 85 -21.78 9.46 -9.42
CA LEU A 85 -21.68 8.15 -8.75
C LEU A 85 -20.26 7.82 -8.24
N LYS A 86 -20.17 7.18 -7.06
CA LYS A 86 -18.92 6.67 -6.45
C LYS A 86 -18.28 5.61 -7.38
N GLY A 87 -16.95 5.66 -7.51
CA GLY A 87 -16.18 4.82 -8.44
C GLY A 87 -16.21 3.32 -8.13
N GLU A 88 -16.00 2.49 -9.15
CA GLU A 88 -16.02 1.03 -9.07
C GLU A 88 -15.05 0.41 -10.10
N TYR A 89 -14.59 -0.82 -9.87
CA TYR A 89 -13.75 -1.54 -10.81
C TYR A 89 -14.57 -2.13 -11.96
N LEU A 90 -14.27 -1.72 -13.19
CA LEU A 90 -14.88 -2.25 -14.41
C LEU A 90 -13.82 -2.67 -15.43
N ASN A 91 -14.17 -3.64 -16.25
CA ASN A 91 -13.34 -4.02 -17.40
C ASN A 91 -13.58 -3.04 -18.54
N LYS A 92 -12.52 -2.36 -19.00
CA LYS A 92 -12.52 -1.44 -20.15
C LYS A 92 -11.79 -2.04 -21.34
N ALA A 93 -12.27 -1.79 -22.54
CA ALA A 93 -11.50 -1.97 -23.78
C ALA A 93 -11.73 -0.79 -24.74
N LYS A 94 -10.65 -0.16 -25.22
CA LYS A 94 -10.72 0.85 -26.28
C LYS A 94 -10.71 0.15 -27.64
N ILE A 95 -11.70 0.42 -28.48
CA ILE A 95 -11.88 -0.25 -29.79
C ILE A 95 -11.79 0.73 -30.96
N ALA A 96 -11.89 2.04 -30.73
CA ALA A 96 -11.57 3.05 -31.74
C ALA A 96 -10.94 4.31 -31.13
N GLU A 97 -10.07 4.97 -31.90
CA GLU A 97 -9.45 6.24 -31.57
C GLU A 97 -9.53 7.19 -32.77
N GLY A 98 -10.33 8.25 -32.66
CA GLY A 98 -10.57 9.18 -33.76
C GLY A 98 -11.08 8.48 -35.03
N GLY A 99 -11.97 7.50 -34.89
CA GLY A 99 -12.53 6.70 -36.00
C GLY A 99 -11.63 5.57 -36.52
N LYS A 100 -10.37 5.46 -36.07
CA LYS A 100 -9.48 4.34 -36.44
C LYS A 100 -9.75 3.14 -35.53
N LYS A 101 -9.98 1.96 -36.13
CA LYS A 101 -10.23 0.71 -35.38
C LYS A 101 -8.96 0.26 -34.65
N LEU A 102 -9.06 0.08 -33.34
CA LEU A 102 -7.99 -0.46 -32.48
C LEU A 102 -8.25 -1.94 -32.17
N ARG A 103 -7.15 -2.68 -31.95
CA ARG A 103 -7.25 -4.05 -31.46
C ARG A 103 -7.80 -4.05 -30.04
N LYS A 104 -8.94 -4.72 -29.86
CA LYS A 104 -9.59 -4.90 -28.56
C LYS A 104 -8.63 -5.53 -27.55
N ASN A 105 -8.38 -4.81 -26.45
CA ASN A 105 -7.61 -5.27 -25.31
C ASN A 105 -8.36 -4.91 -24.03
N TRP A 106 -8.68 -5.91 -23.20
CA TRP A 106 -9.42 -5.71 -21.96
C TRP A 106 -8.47 -5.43 -20.80
N THR A 107 -8.74 -4.35 -20.08
CA THR A 107 -8.00 -3.95 -18.89
C THR A 107 -8.97 -3.67 -17.76
N SER A 108 -8.72 -4.23 -16.58
CA SER A 108 -9.44 -3.82 -15.37
C SER A 108 -8.98 -2.42 -15.00
N THR A 109 -9.93 -1.50 -14.85
CA THR A 109 -9.68 -0.10 -14.52
C THR A 109 -10.64 0.35 -13.44
N TRP A 110 -10.16 1.17 -12.51
CA TRP A 110 -11.04 1.91 -11.63
C TRP A 110 -11.70 3.03 -12.43
N VAL A 111 -13.04 3.04 -12.45
CA VAL A 111 -13.85 3.96 -13.24
C VAL A 111 -14.55 4.93 -12.29
N VAL A 112 -14.48 6.23 -12.59
CA VAL A 112 -15.14 7.29 -11.82
C VAL A 112 -15.99 8.14 -12.77
N LEU A 113 -17.28 8.32 -12.44
CA LEU A 113 -18.21 9.16 -13.19
C LEU A 113 -18.29 10.56 -12.56
N CYS A 114 -17.78 11.56 -13.26
CA CYS A 114 -17.96 12.97 -12.96
C CYS A 114 -19.17 13.52 -13.74
N SER A 115 -19.60 14.74 -13.44
CA SER A 115 -20.75 15.40 -14.10
C SER A 115 -20.63 15.50 -15.63
N ASN A 116 -19.42 15.68 -16.16
CA ASN A 116 -19.18 15.86 -17.60
C ASN A 116 -18.21 14.85 -18.21
N GLN A 117 -17.56 14.00 -17.40
CA GLN A 117 -16.46 13.15 -17.86
C GLN A 117 -16.44 11.80 -17.14
N LEU A 118 -15.88 10.80 -17.81
CA LEU A 118 -15.61 9.47 -17.28
C LEU A 118 -14.10 9.28 -17.16
N LEU A 119 -13.60 9.07 -15.93
CA LEU A 119 -12.17 8.95 -15.65
C LEU A 119 -11.77 7.49 -15.45
N PHE A 120 -10.67 7.10 -16.08
CA PHE A 120 -10.12 5.74 -16.01
C PHE A 120 -8.72 5.72 -15.40
N TYR A 121 -8.57 4.96 -14.31
CA TYR A 121 -7.29 4.76 -13.64
C TYR A 121 -6.78 3.34 -13.92
N LYS A 122 -5.55 3.25 -14.47
CA LYS A 122 -4.86 1.98 -14.73
C LYS A 122 -4.06 1.57 -13.50
N GLU A 123 -4.21 0.33 -13.08
CA GLU A 123 -3.34 -0.27 -12.07
C GLU A 123 -1.95 -0.52 -12.69
N SER A 124 -0.90 0.06 -12.11
CA SER A 124 0.47 -0.32 -12.42
C SER A 124 0.74 -1.67 -11.76
N LYS A 125 1.14 -2.68 -12.54
CA LYS A 125 1.56 -3.98 -11.99
C LYS A 125 2.93 -3.85 -11.33
N GLN A 126 2.95 -3.29 -10.12
CA GLN A 126 3.96 -3.39 -9.06
C GLN A 126 3.55 -2.35 -8.00
N GLU A 127 3.39 -2.81 -6.75
CA GLU A 127 3.28 -2.06 -5.48
C GLU A 127 2.80 -0.59 -5.53
N ALA A 128 1.69 -0.28 -4.84
CA ALA A 128 1.67 0.71 -3.75
C ALA A 128 0.24 1.24 -3.48
N VAL A 129 -0.30 0.86 -2.32
CA VAL A 129 -0.87 1.88 -1.42
C VAL A 129 0.35 2.56 -0.79
N ALA A 130 0.36 3.90 -0.77
CA ALA A 130 1.46 4.79 -0.36
C ALA A 130 2.60 4.96 -1.40
N ASN A 131 2.36 5.79 -2.43
CA ASN A 131 3.32 6.74 -3.02
C ASN A 131 2.66 7.46 -4.21
N LEU A 132 1.96 8.57 -3.94
CA LEU A 132 1.56 9.51 -4.99
C LEU A 132 2.79 10.30 -5.46
N LYS A 133 3.55 9.72 -6.40
CA LYS A 133 4.29 10.51 -7.39
C LYS A 133 3.35 10.78 -8.57
N PRO A 134 3.16 12.04 -9.01
CA PRO A 134 2.28 12.36 -10.13
C PRO A 134 2.98 11.99 -11.44
N GLY A 135 2.52 10.91 -12.08
CA GLY A 135 3.15 10.40 -13.32
C GLY A 135 2.19 9.85 -14.37
N GLY A 136 0.87 9.88 -14.16
CA GLY A 136 -0.09 9.43 -15.18
C GLY A 136 -1.37 10.24 -15.10
N LYS A 137 -1.62 11.11 -16.09
CA LYS A 137 -2.95 11.71 -16.25
C LYS A 137 -3.97 10.57 -16.42
N PRO A 138 -5.09 10.56 -15.68
CA PRO A 138 -6.15 9.59 -15.95
C PRO A 138 -6.62 9.74 -17.39
N ASP A 139 -6.91 8.63 -18.06
CA ASP A 139 -7.50 8.66 -19.40
C ASP A 139 -8.95 9.12 -19.21
N GLY A 140 -9.21 10.41 -19.47
CA GLY A 140 -10.50 11.04 -19.29
C GLY A 140 -11.29 11.05 -20.59
N VAL A 141 -12.55 10.62 -20.52
CA VAL A 141 -13.47 10.57 -21.65
C VAL A 141 -14.58 11.58 -21.43
N ASP A 142 -14.69 12.56 -22.32
CA ASP A 142 -15.77 13.53 -22.32
C ASP A 142 -17.10 12.86 -22.72
N LEU A 143 -18.14 13.08 -21.92
CA LEU A 143 -19.47 12.53 -22.13
C LEU A 143 -20.39 13.48 -22.92
N CYS A 144 -19.93 14.70 -23.23
CA CYS A 144 -20.70 15.66 -24.02
C CYS A 144 -20.98 15.11 -25.43
N GLY A 145 -22.25 14.79 -25.70
CA GLY A 145 -22.70 14.19 -26.96
C GLY A 145 -22.27 12.74 -27.16
N ALA A 146 -21.91 12.02 -26.09
CA ALA A 146 -21.59 10.60 -26.16
C ALA A 146 -22.86 9.74 -26.32
N VAL A 147 -22.79 8.71 -27.15
CA VAL A 147 -23.86 7.72 -27.38
C VAL A 147 -23.52 6.44 -26.62
N ILE A 148 -24.47 5.97 -25.79
CA ILE A 148 -24.32 4.79 -24.95
C ILE A 148 -25.34 3.73 -25.36
N GLU A 149 -24.84 2.55 -25.75
CA GLU A 149 -25.67 1.45 -26.27
C GLU A 149 -25.22 0.09 -25.71
N TRP A 150 -26.16 -0.83 -25.54
CA TRP A 150 -25.85 -2.23 -25.26
C TRP A 150 -25.30 -2.91 -26.51
N THR A 151 -24.22 -3.69 -26.38
CA THR A 151 -23.63 -4.38 -27.53
C THR A 151 -23.30 -5.84 -27.22
N THR A 152 -23.71 -6.73 -28.11
CA THR A 152 -23.38 -8.17 -28.11
C THR A 152 -22.54 -8.57 -29.31
N GLU A 153 -22.47 -7.72 -30.35
CA GLU A 153 -21.77 -8.01 -31.60
C GLU A 153 -20.27 -7.70 -31.48
N LYS A 154 -19.89 -6.66 -30.73
CA LYS A 154 -18.50 -6.21 -30.60
C LYS A 154 -17.71 -7.00 -29.54
N SER A 155 -18.38 -7.84 -28.73
CA SER A 155 -17.75 -8.64 -27.67
C SER A 155 -18.49 -9.93 -27.37
N SER A 156 -17.75 -11.02 -27.13
CA SER A 156 -18.28 -12.29 -26.63
C SER A 156 -18.53 -12.30 -25.12
N ARG A 157 -18.16 -11.23 -24.39
CA ARG A 157 -18.45 -11.08 -22.97
C ARG A 157 -19.92 -10.69 -22.78
N LYS A 158 -20.56 -11.20 -21.74
CA LYS A 158 -21.90 -10.76 -21.33
C LYS A 158 -21.79 -9.37 -20.66
N ASN A 159 -22.91 -8.66 -20.57
CA ASN A 159 -23.01 -7.41 -19.79
C ASN A 159 -22.06 -6.31 -20.30
N VAL A 160 -22.06 -6.05 -21.61
CA VAL A 160 -21.16 -5.08 -22.25
C VAL A 160 -21.94 -3.89 -22.78
N ILE A 161 -21.47 -2.69 -22.43
CA ILE A 161 -21.97 -1.43 -23.00
C ILE A 161 -20.89 -0.79 -23.86
N GLN A 162 -21.31 -0.16 -24.95
CA GLN A 162 -20.48 0.64 -25.83
C GLN A 162 -20.71 2.12 -25.54
N ILE A 163 -19.62 2.87 -25.42
CA ILE A 163 -19.62 4.33 -25.31
C ILE A 163 -18.91 4.88 -26.54
N THR A 164 -19.63 5.68 -27.32
CA THR A 164 -19.12 6.34 -28.52
C THR A 164 -19.11 7.84 -28.28
N THR A 165 -17.92 8.42 -28.23
CA THR A 165 -17.75 9.87 -28.03
C THR A 165 -17.93 10.65 -29.33
N SER A 166 -18.26 11.94 -29.23
CA SER A 166 -18.31 12.90 -30.34
C SER A 166 -16.98 13.03 -31.10
N ASN A 167 -15.85 12.77 -30.43
CA ASN A 167 -14.51 12.76 -31.02
C ASN A 167 -14.17 11.45 -31.76
N GLY A 168 -15.12 10.53 -31.91
CA GLY A 168 -14.93 9.26 -32.63
C GLY A 168 -14.11 8.21 -31.87
N HIS A 169 -13.93 8.36 -30.56
CA HIS A 169 -13.43 7.28 -29.71
C HIS A 169 -14.57 6.34 -29.32
N GLU A 170 -14.31 5.03 -29.42
CA GLU A 170 -15.24 3.99 -28.98
C GLU A 170 -14.61 3.15 -27.86
N PHE A 171 -15.36 2.98 -26.79
CA PHE A 171 -14.98 2.20 -25.61
C PHE A 171 -16.04 1.14 -25.31
N LEU A 172 -15.60 0.01 -24.78
CA LEU A 172 -16.45 -1.02 -24.21
C LEU A 172 -16.22 -1.09 -22.70
N LEU A 173 -17.31 -1.12 -21.93
CA LEU A 173 -17.29 -1.37 -20.49
C LEU A 173 -18.07 -2.64 -20.16
N GLN A 174 -17.56 -3.40 -19.20
CA GLN A 174 -18.15 -4.65 -18.77
C GLN A 174 -18.01 -4.87 -17.26
N ALA A 175 -19.07 -5.39 -16.64
CA ALA A 175 -19.07 -5.91 -15.27
C ALA A 175 -19.55 -7.37 -15.26
N ASP A 176 -19.13 -8.15 -14.27
CA ASP A 176 -19.51 -9.56 -14.17
C ASP A 176 -20.99 -9.73 -13.76
N HIS A 177 -21.50 -8.79 -12.96
CA HIS A 177 -22.89 -8.75 -12.52
C HIS A 177 -23.72 -7.78 -13.36
N PHE A 178 -24.88 -8.24 -13.85
CA PHE A 178 -25.81 -7.42 -14.63
C PHE A 178 -26.31 -6.17 -13.89
N PRO A 179 -26.70 -6.25 -12.59
CA PRO A 179 -27.15 -5.06 -11.84
C PRO A 179 -26.10 -3.96 -11.77
N THR A 180 -24.82 -4.33 -11.61
CA THR A 180 -23.69 -3.40 -11.59
C THR A 180 -23.58 -2.66 -12.91
N ILE A 181 -23.52 -3.38 -14.04
CA ILE A 181 -23.38 -2.69 -15.34
C ILE A 181 -24.64 -1.90 -15.73
N SER A 182 -25.83 -2.35 -15.33
CA SER A 182 -27.08 -1.63 -15.59
C SER A 182 -27.12 -0.30 -14.85
N LYS A 183 -26.72 -0.30 -13.58
CA LYS A 183 -26.56 0.92 -12.77
C LYS A 183 -25.57 1.90 -13.43
N TRP A 184 -24.44 1.40 -13.93
CA TRP A 184 -23.44 2.22 -14.63
C TRP A 184 -23.95 2.74 -15.98
N HIS A 185 -24.68 1.91 -16.74
CA HIS A 185 -25.31 2.31 -17.99
C HIS A 185 -26.28 3.49 -17.78
N ASP A 186 -27.21 3.36 -16.83
CA ASP A 186 -28.24 4.37 -16.59
C ASP A 186 -27.64 5.68 -16.08
N ALA A 187 -26.61 5.58 -15.25
CA ALA A 187 -25.88 6.72 -14.73
C ALA A 187 -25.11 7.50 -15.81
N ILE A 188 -24.35 6.79 -16.64
CA ILE A 188 -23.58 7.42 -17.72
C ILE A 188 -24.53 8.01 -18.76
N LYS A 189 -25.61 7.30 -19.08
CA LYS A 189 -26.63 7.78 -20.02
C LYS A 189 -27.32 9.05 -19.51
N LYS A 190 -27.75 9.05 -18.25
CA LYS A 190 -28.33 10.25 -17.60
C LYS A 190 -27.37 11.44 -17.60
N ALA A 191 -26.08 11.20 -17.35
CA ALA A 191 -25.05 12.24 -17.41
C ALA A 191 -24.89 12.80 -18.84
N ALA A 192 -24.75 11.94 -19.85
CA ALA A 192 -24.65 12.35 -21.25
C ALA A 192 -25.88 13.12 -21.74
N ASP A 193 -27.08 12.66 -21.40
CA ASP A 193 -28.35 13.29 -21.77
C ASP A 193 -28.51 14.67 -21.11
N SER A 194 -28.12 14.80 -19.83
CA SER A 194 -28.16 16.07 -19.10
C SER A 194 -27.25 17.15 -19.69
N LEU A 195 -26.12 16.74 -20.30
CA LEU A 195 -25.19 17.64 -20.97
C LEU A 195 -25.69 18.06 -22.36
N SER A 196 -26.44 17.19 -23.03
CA SER A 196 -27.02 17.48 -24.35
C SER A 196 -28.21 18.45 -24.30
N SER A 197 -28.92 18.51 -23.16
CA SER A 197 -30.14 19.33 -22.99
C SER A 197 -29.88 20.77 -22.51
N GLY A 198 -28.63 21.11 -22.13
CA GLY A 198 -28.25 22.43 -21.60
C GLY A 198 -27.82 23.48 -22.63
N ALA A 199 -27.93 23.21 -23.93
CA ALA A 199 -27.47 24.11 -25.00
C ALA A 199 -28.49 25.23 -25.34
N GLY A 200 -28.98 25.93 -24.32
CA GLY A 200 -29.84 27.10 -24.44
C GLY A 200 -29.38 28.24 -23.55
N GLY A 201 -28.42 29.04 -24.03
CA GLY A 201 -28.16 30.39 -23.52
C GLY A 201 -26.86 30.61 -22.73
N GLN A 202 -26.05 31.52 -23.27
CA GLN A 202 -24.97 32.32 -22.66
C GLN A 202 -23.56 31.72 -22.50
N SER A 203 -22.65 32.43 -23.17
CA SER A 203 -21.21 32.23 -23.31
C SER A 203 -20.44 32.79 -22.12
N CYS A 204 -19.28 32.19 -21.78
CA CYS A 204 -18.01 32.91 -21.60
C CYS A 204 -16.82 31.95 -21.47
N GLY A 205 -15.67 32.29 -22.08
CA GLY A 205 -14.36 31.86 -21.57
C GLY A 205 -13.62 30.71 -22.26
N ARG A 206 -13.56 30.69 -23.60
CA ARG A 206 -12.58 29.86 -24.34
C ARG A 206 -11.19 30.51 -24.20
N ALA A 207 -10.31 29.97 -23.36
CA ALA A 207 -8.88 30.29 -23.37
C ALA A 207 -8.15 29.28 -24.27
N ALA A 208 -7.87 29.70 -25.50
CA ALA A 208 -7.02 28.99 -26.44
C ALA A 208 -5.54 29.14 -26.06
N PHE A 209 -4.81 28.04 -25.94
CA PHE A 209 -3.37 28.04 -26.17
C PHE A 209 -3.11 27.68 -27.63
N HIS A 210 -2.70 28.68 -28.40
CA HIS A 210 -2.15 28.52 -29.74
C HIS A 210 -0.90 27.63 -29.71
N ARG A 211 -0.81 26.72 -30.69
CA ARG A 211 0.42 26.57 -31.50
C ARG A 211 0.04 26.35 -32.95
N SER A 212 0.53 27.26 -33.78
CA SER A 212 0.34 27.32 -35.23
C SER A 212 1.24 26.33 -35.96
N ASN A 213 0.68 25.68 -36.98
CA ASN A 213 1.16 25.71 -38.37
C ASN A 213 0.08 24.94 -39.18
N SER A 214 -0.64 25.64 -40.06
CA SER A 214 -0.43 25.64 -41.51
C SER A 214 -0.79 24.25 -42.09
N ILE A 215 -1.76 24.04 -42.98
CA ILE A 215 -2.20 24.82 -44.15
C ILE A 215 -3.54 24.20 -44.64
N GLU A 216 -4.40 25.05 -45.20
CA GLU A 216 -5.35 24.80 -46.29
C GLU A 216 -6.53 23.80 -46.15
N CYS A 217 -7.73 24.39 -45.93
CA CYS A 217 -8.73 24.61 -46.98
C CYS A 217 -8.95 23.49 -48.03
N LEU A 218 -10.05 22.74 -47.91
CA LEU A 218 -11.28 22.91 -48.73
C LEU A 218 -12.14 21.64 -48.85
N SER A 219 -13.45 21.87 -48.68
CA SER A 219 -14.55 21.29 -49.46
C SER A 219 -14.97 19.84 -49.25
N ARG A 220 -16.07 19.72 -48.51
CA ARG A 220 -17.13 18.70 -48.65
C ARG A 220 -17.82 18.85 -50.02
N PRO A 221 -18.26 17.73 -50.65
CA PRO A 221 -19.71 17.54 -50.84
C PRO A 221 -20.15 16.09 -50.52
N THR A 222 -21.12 15.84 -49.65
CA THR A 222 -22.59 15.70 -49.86
C THR A 222 -23.05 14.33 -50.41
N CYS A 223 -24.13 13.83 -49.81
CA CYS A 223 -25.10 12.81 -50.28
C CYS A 223 -24.76 11.31 -50.14
N GLU A 224 -25.32 10.68 -49.10
CA GLU A 224 -26.46 9.72 -49.14
C GLU A 224 -26.81 8.98 -50.46
N PRO A 225 -27.61 7.88 -50.43
CA PRO A 225 -27.34 6.54 -49.92
C PRO A 225 -27.55 5.47 -51.03
N THR A 226 -26.92 4.29 -51.00
CA THR A 226 -27.45 3.15 -51.79
C THR A 226 -26.94 1.77 -51.36
N LYS A 227 -27.88 0.83 -51.32
CA LYS A 227 -27.77 -0.61 -51.10
C LYS A 227 -26.84 -1.27 -52.14
N LEU A 228 -26.17 -2.38 -51.79
CA LEU A 228 -26.04 -3.60 -52.62
C LEU A 228 -25.28 -4.73 -51.88
N LYS A 229 -25.48 -5.94 -52.40
CA LYS A 229 -25.39 -7.30 -51.82
C LYS A 229 -23.96 -7.94 -51.83
N PRO A 230 -23.78 -9.20 -51.34
CA PRO A 230 -22.55 -9.70 -50.70
C PRO A 230 -21.54 -10.33 -51.68
N LYS A 231 -20.28 -10.47 -51.24
CA LYS A 231 -19.29 -11.30 -51.95
C LYS A 231 -18.35 -12.02 -50.98
N GLU A 232 -18.29 -13.34 -51.14
CA GLU A 232 -17.50 -14.31 -50.37
C GLU A 232 -15.99 -14.33 -50.73
N THR A 233 -15.24 -15.04 -49.88
CA THR A 233 -13.90 -15.64 -50.07
C THR A 233 -12.70 -14.66 -49.96
N LYS A 234 -11.54 -14.95 -49.37
CA LYS A 234 -10.79 -16.19 -49.07
C LYS A 234 -9.93 -16.03 -47.78
N SER A 235 -9.53 -17.17 -47.24
CA SER A 235 -8.58 -17.38 -46.15
C SER A 235 -7.12 -17.08 -46.55
N GLU A 236 -6.40 -16.24 -45.78
CA GLU A 236 -4.93 -16.16 -45.83
C GLU A 236 -4.27 -16.04 -44.44
N HIS A 237 -3.61 -17.14 -44.06
CA HIS A 237 -2.34 -17.28 -43.37
C HIS A 237 -1.83 -16.10 -42.51
N ARG A 238 -2.04 -16.21 -41.19
CA ARG A 238 -1.21 -15.51 -40.19
C ARG A 238 0.08 -16.28 -39.93
N ARG A 239 1.20 -15.81 -40.48
CA ARG A 239 2.54 -16.13 -39.96
C ARG A 239 2.78 -15.29 -38.70
N SER A 240 2.77 -15.92 -37.53
CA SER A 240 3.23 -15.31 -36.28
C SER A 240 4.75 -15.44 -36.19
N ILE A 241 5.45 -14.31 -36.18
CA ILE A 241 6.87 -14.23 -35.84
C ILE A 241 6.98 -14.41 -34.32
N MET A 242 7.39 -15.61 -33.89
CA MET A 242 7.85 -15.86 -32.53
C MET A 242 9.37 -15.93 -32.56
N PHE A 243 10.02 -15.14 -31.72
CA PHE A 243 11.43 -15.33 -31.36
C PHE A 243 11.57 -16.73 -30.73
N LYS A 244 12.00 -17.72 -31.53
CA LYS A 244 12.37 -19.06 -31.04
C LYS A 244 13.80 -19.00 -30.51
N LEU A 245 13.94 -18.98 -29.19
CA LEU A 245 15.11 -19.58 -28.55
C LEU A 245 14.97 -21.10 -28.70
N ASN A 246 15.97 -21.74 -29.29
CA ASN A 246 16.01 -23.19 -29.47
C ASN A 246 16.07 -23.87 -28.10
N TYR A 247 14.96 -24.48 -27.69
CA TYR A 247 14.86 -25.33 -26.51
C TYR A 247 14.60 -26.76 -26.96
N SER A 248 15.42 -27.69 -26.48
CA SER A 248 15.32 -29.11 -26.82
C SER A 248 13.95 -29.70 -26.45
N ALA A 249 13.39 -30.55 -27.32
CA ALA A 249 12.04 -31.11 -27.19
C ALA A 249 11.79 -31.87 -25.87
N SER A 250 12.84 -32.44 -25.26
CA SER A 250 12.82 -33.12 -23.95
C SER A 250 12.26 -32.23 -22.83
N ASP A 251 12.46 -30.94 -22.95
CA ASP A 251 12.36 -29.98 -21.86
C ASP A 251 10.98 -29.25 -21.92
N SER A 252 10.20 -29.52 -22.97
CA SER A 252 8.79 -29.13 -23.15
C SER A 252 7.79 -30.11 -22.52
N ALA A 253 8.15 -31.39 -22.45
CA ALA A 253 7.33 -32.44 -21.82
C ALA A 253 7.27 -32.25 -20.29
N ASP A 254 8.39 -31.89 -19.68
CA ASP A 254 8.48 -31.59 -18.24
C ASP A 254 7.69 -30.33 -17.86
N LYS A 255 7.70 -29.28 -18.68
CA LYS A 255 6.89 -28.07 -18.44
C LYS A 255 5.38 -28.36 -18.45
N ASN A 256 4.93 -29.21 -19.36
CA ASN A 256 3.53 -29.64 -19.41
C ASN A 256 3.17 -30.60 -18.25
N GLY A 257 4.11 -31.46 -17.84
CA GLY A 257 3.99 -32.32 -16.66
C GLY A 257 3.86 -31.51 -15.36
N VAL A 258 4.77 -30.56 -15.13
CA VAL A 258 4.75 -29.64 -13.98
C VAL A 258 3.46 -28.82 -13.95
N LYS A 259 3.04 -28.26 -15.10
CA LYS A 259 1.77 -27.52 -15.22
C LYS A 259 0.56 -28.37 -14.82
N ASN A 260 0.51 -29.63 -15.27
CA ASN A 260 -0.59 -30.53 -14.95
C ASN A 260 -0.58 -30.96 -13.47
N ARG A 261 0.60 -31.19 -12.89
CA ARG A 261 0.77 -31.48 -11.45
C ARG A 261 0.33 -30.29 -10.60
N LEU A 262 0.72 -29.07 -10.96
CA LEU A 262 0.36 -27.86 -10.23
C LEU A 262 -1.15 -27.57 -10.34
N LYS A 263 -1.75 -27.77 -11.52
CA LYS A 263 -3.21 -27.65 -11.70
C LYS A 263 -3.97 -28.61 -10.78
N LYS A 264 -3.51 -29.87 -10.68
CA LYS A 264 -4.07 -30.87 -9.75
C LYS A 264 -3.80 -30.51 -8.28
N PHE A 265 -2.64 -29.94 -7.97
CA PHE A 265 -2.30 -29.52 -6.61
C PHE A 265 -3.19 -28.36 -6.16
N ILE A 266 -3.35 -27.31 -6.97
CA ILE A 266 -4.17 -26.14 -6.63
C ILE A 266 -5.62 -26.56 -6.42
N SER A 267 -6.17 -27.45 -7.26
CA SER A 267 -7.56 -27.92 -7.12
C SER A 267 -7.77 -28.88 -5.95
N ARG A 268 -6.71 -29.55 -5.47
CA ARG A 268 -6.77 -30.51 -4.34
C ARG A 268 -6.14 -29.96 -3.07
N ARG A 269 -5.74 -28.70 -3.04
CA ARG A 269 -5.05 -28.09 -1.90
C ARG A 269 -5.99 -28.12 -0.69
N PRO A 270 -5.59 -28.71 0.45
CA PRO A 270 -6.39 -28.66 1.67
C PRO A 270 -6.66 -27.21 2.09
N SER A 271 -7.81 -26.98 2.73
CA SER A 271 -8.13 -25.67 3.29
C SER A 271 -7.15 -25.30 4.41
N MET A 272 -6.99 -24.00 4.69
CA MET A 272 -6.17 -23.52 5.81
C MET A 272 -6.62 -24.14 7.14
N LYS A 273 -7.93 -24.25 7.38
CA LYS A 273 -8.51 -24.90 8.57
C LYS A 273 -8.07 -26.35 8.70
N THR A 274 -8.12 -27.12 7.61
CA THR A 274 -7.67 -28.52 7.59
C THR A 274 -6.17 -28.66 7.90
N LEU A 275 -5.35 -27.68 7.51
CA LEU A 275 -3.93 -27.67 7.83
C LEU A 275 -3.67 -27.31 9.29
N GLN A 276 -4.48 -26.42 9.88
CA GLN A 276 -4.46 -26.10 11.31
C GLN A 276 -4.92 -27.29 12.17
N GLU A 277 -6.03 -27.95 11.81
CA GLU A 277 -6.54 -29.15 12.50
C GLU A 277 -5.53 -30.30 12.52
N LYS A 278 -4.75 -30.45 11.45
CA LYS A 278 -3.67 -31.45 11.35
C LYS A 278 -2.41 -31.04 12.12
N GLY A 279 -2.38 -29.88 12.76
CA GLY A 279 -1.22 -29.34 13.47
C GLY A 279 -0.04 -28.97 12.56
N LEU A 280 -0.26 -28.93 11.24
CA LEU A 280 0.78 -28.54 10.27
C LEU A 280 0.99 -27.02 10.26
N ILE A 281 -0.05 -26.27 10.64
CA ILE A 281 -0.01 -24.83 10.84
C ILE A 281 -0.42 -24.56 12.29
N LYS A 282 0.54 -24.15 13.11
CA LYS A 282 0.27 -23.72 14.49
C LYS A 282 -0.19 -22.26 14.50
N ASP A 283 -1.03 -21.93 15.47
CA ASP A 283 -1.45 -20.55 15.70
C ASP A 283 -0.27 -19.74 16.23
N ARG A 284 0.11 -18.73 15.47
CA ARG A 284 1.22 -17.82 15.77
C ARG A 284 0.83 -16.81 16.87
N VAL A 285 1.75 -15.96 17.29
CA VAL A 285 1.42 -14.84 18.20
C VAL A 285 0.91 -13.67 17.37
N PHE A 286 1.65 -13.30 16.33
CA PHE A 286 1.24 -12.30 15.35
C PHE A 286 0.17 -12.88 14.41
N GLY A 287 -0.87 -12.10 14.11
CA GLY A 287 -1.99 -12.56 13.28
C GLY A 287 -3.02 -13.42 14.01
N CYS A 288 -2.86 -13.64 15.32
CA CYS A 288 -3.82 -14.37 16.14
C CYS A 288 -4.91 -13.43 16.68
N HIS A 289 -6.14 -13.93 16.84
CA HIS A 289 -7.19 -13.19 17.53
C HIS A 289 -6.77 -12.91 18.98
N LEU A 290 -6.94 -11.66 19.43
CA LEU A 290 -6.51 -11.21 20.75
C LEU A 290 -7.09 -12.07 21.89
N LEU A 291 -8.38 -12.41 21.80
CA LEU A 291 -9.07 -13.28 22.75
C LEU A 291 -8.42 -14.66 22.82
N THR A 292 -8.25 -15.32 21.67
CA THR A 292 -7.64 -16.65 21.57
C THR A 292 -6.21 -16.70 22.09
N LEU A 293 -5.40 -15.68 21.76
CA LEU A 293 -4.03 -15.55 22.26
C LEU A 293 -4.00 -15.43 23.78
N CYS A 294 -4.85 -14.57 24.35
CA CYS A 294 -4.93 -14.37 25.80
C CYS A 294 -5.41 -15.62 26.54
N GLU A 295 -6.38 -16.35 25.96
CA GLU A 295 -6.84 -17.65 26.49
C GLU A 295 -5.71 -18.69 26.49
N ARG A 296 -4.95 -18.79 25.40
CA ARG A 296 -3.79 -19.69 25.28
C ARG A 296 -2.71 -19.37 26.31
N GLU A 297 -2.41 -18.08 26.49
CA GLU A 297 -1.40 -17.62 27.45
C GLU A 297 -1.88 -17.61 28.90
N ARG A 298 -3.20 -17.79 29.13
CA ARG A 298 -3.87 -17.64 30.43
C ARG A 298 -3.66 -16.24 31.03
N THR A 299 -3.68 -15.22 30.18
CA THR A 299 -3.55 -13.81 30.55
C THR A 299 -4.75 -13.02 30.04
N THR A 300 -4.86 -11.74 30.42
CA THR A 300 -5.82 -10.80 29.79
C THR A 300 -5.13 -9.75 28.93
N VAL A 301 -3.80 -9.84 28.81
CA VAL A 301 -2.99 -8.96 27.99
C VAL A 301 -1.85 -9.83 27.46
N PRO A 302 -1.60 -9.83 26.14
CA PRO A 302 -0.55 -10.65 25.55
C PRO A 302 0.80 -10.40 26.22
N LYS A 303 1.55 -11.48 26.49
CA LYS A 303 2.88 -11.42 27.12
C LYS A 303 3.84 -10.54 26.30
N PHE A 304 3.81 -10.69 24.98
CA PHE A 304 4.64 -9.88 24.08
C PHE A 304 4.37 -8.38 24.23
N VAL A 305 3.10 -7.97 24.35
CA VAL A 305 2.73 -6.56 24.55
C VAL A 305 3.30 -6.02 25.87
N LYS A 306 3.21 -6.80 26.95
CA LYS A 306 3.81 -6.43 28.24
C LYS A 306 5.32 -6.27 28.15
N LEU A 307 6.01 -7.26 27.56
CA LEU A 307 7.46 -7.23 27.38
C LEU A 307 7.92 -5.99 26.61
N CYS A 308 7.26 -5.66 25.49
CA CYS A 308 7.59 -4.46 24.73
C CYS A 308 7.35 -3.17 25.54
N VAL A 309 6.23 -3.08 26.26
CA VAL A 309 5.90 -1.91 27.10
C VAL A 309 6.95 -1.73 28.19
N GLU A 310 7.29 -2.80 28.91
CA GLU A 310 8.28 -2.79 29.99
C GLU A 310 9.67 -2.37 29.47
N GLU A 311 10.11 -2.91 28.32
CA GLU A 311 11.42 -2.58 27.76
C GLU A 311 11.48 -1.13 27.23
N VAL A 312 10.40 -0.64 26.61
CA VAL A 312 10.31 0.78 26.19
C VAL A 312 10.29 1.71 27.40
N GLU A 313 9.65 1.34 28.49
CA GLU A 313 9.66 2.13 29.73
C GLU A 313 11.04 2.15 30.39
N LYS A 314 11.74 1.01 30.37
CA LYS A 314 13.05 0.84 30.98
C LYS A 314 14.13 1.70 30.32
N ARG A 315 14.18 1.79 28.98
CA ARG A 315 15.27 2.48 28.26
C ARG A 315 14.84 3.38 27.09
N GLY A 316 13.56 3.36 26.71
CA GLY A 316 13.07 4.00 25.49
C GLY A 316 12.34 5.34 25.67
N LEU A 317 11.95 5.71 26.89
CA LEU A 317 11.06 6.85 27.13
C LEU A 317 11.61 8.21 26.68
N GLU A 318 12.94 8.35 26.64
CA GLU A 318 13.61 9.60 26.28
C GLU A 318 14.14 9.59 24.84
N ALA A 319 13.92 8.50 24.08
CA ALA A 319 14.40 8.38 22.70
C ALA A 319 13.64 9.30 21.73
N ASP A 320 14.38 10.02 20.87
CA ASP A 320 13.82 10.98 19.92
C ASP A 320 12.81 10.33 18.97
N GLY A 321 11.60 10.88 18.94
CA GLY A 321 10.54 10.40 18.08
C GLY A 321 10.10 8.96 18.37
N ILE A 322 10.18 8.50 19.62
CA ILE A 322 9.70 7.17 20.04
C ILE A 322 8.28 6.91 19.50
N TYR A 323 8.03 5.69 19.00
CA TYR A 323 6.85 5.29 18.21
C TYR A 323 6.66 5.95 16.84
N ARG A 324 7.17 7.15 16.57
CA ARG A 324 7.11 7.80 15.25
C ARG A 324 8.19 7.30 14.31
N VAL A 325 9.43 7.21 14.78
CA VAL A 325 10.57 6.71 14.01
C VAL A 325 10.41 5.20 13.76
N SER A 326 10.76 4.75 12.56
CA SER A 326 10.70 3.35 12.15
C SER A 326 12.04 2.67 12.42
N GLY A 327 12.02 1.54 13.14
CA GLY A 327 13.19 0.67 13.25
C GLY A 327 13.43 -0.13 11.97
N ASN A 328 14.56 -0.84 11.95
CA ASN A 328 14.92 -1.70 10.82
C ASN A 328 13.89 -2.83 10.62
N LEU A 329 13.18 -2.82 9.50
CA LEU A 329 12.11 -3.78 9.21
C LEU A 329 12.60 -5.23 9.19
N ALA A 330 13.81 -5.51 8.73
CA ALA A 330 14.35 -6.87 8.71
C ALA A 330 14.56 -7.41 10.14
N ILE A 331 15.03 -6.56 11.05
CA ILE A 331 15.20 -6.90 12.47
C ILE A 331 13.82 -7.07 13.14
N ILE A 332 12.85 -6.21 12.83
CA ILE A 332 11.47 -6.37 13.31
C ILE A 332 10.88 -7.71 12.85
N GLN A 333 11.10 -8.10 11.59
CA GLN A 333 10.63 -9.39 11.07
C GLN A 333 11.35 -10.57 11.73
N LYS A 334 12.65 -10.44 12.07
CA LYS A 334 13.37 -11.43 12.86
C LYS A 334 12.75 -11.59 14.26
N LEU A 335 12.47 -10.47 14.94
CA LEU A 335 11.82 -10.47 16.26
C LEU A 335 10.43 -11.12 16.18
N ARG A 336 9.63 -10.73 15.20
CA ARG A 336 8.32 -11.32 14.90
C ARG A 336 8.41 -12.84 14.75
N PHE A 337 9.39 -13.34 14.00
CA PHE A 337 9.58 -14.78 13.81
C PHE A 337 9.89 -15.50 15.13
N LEU A 338 10.79 -14.97 15.96
CA LEU A 338 11.15 -15.57 17.25
C LEU A 338 9.96 -15.60 18.22
N VAL A 339 9.18 -14.51 18.27
CA VAL A 339 7.95 -14.42 19.07
C VAL A 339 6.92 -15.44 18.58
N ASP A 340 6.75 -15.60 17.28
CA ASP A 340 5.82 -16.58 16.69
C ASP A 340 6.20 -18.04 16.97
N GLN A 341 7.49 -18.32 17.23
CA GLN A 341 7.96 -19.64 17.65
C GLN A 341 7.80 -19.88 19.16
N GLU A 342 7.36 -18.87 19.91
CA GLU A 342 7.27 -18.90 21.39
C GLU A 342 8.59 -19.31 22.06
N GLU A 343 9.72 -18.93 21.45
CA GLU A 343 11.05 -19.06 22.05
C GLU A 343 11.21 -18.08 23.23
N GLU A 344 12.09 -18.39 24.19
CA GLU A 344 12.41 -17.45 25.26
C GLU A 344 13.04 -16.19 24.66
N LEU A 345 12.44 -15.04 24.96
CA LEU A 345 12.80 -13.75 24.38
C LEU A 345 13.26 -12.79 25.47
N ASP A 346 14.53 -12.37 25.37
CA ASP A 346 15.06 -11.24 26.13
C ASP A 346 15.20 -10.02 25.19
N LEU A 347 14.37 -8.99 25.41
CA LEU A 347 14.41 -7.73 24.66
C LEU A 347 15.58 -6.81 25.08
N GLY A 348 16.32 -7.18 26.13
CA GLY A 348 17.55 -6.52 26.56
C GLY A 348 18.81 -6.99 25.82
N ASP A 349 18.73 -8.05 25.01
CA ASP A 349 19.86 -8.51 24.19
C ASP A 349 20.28 -7.43 23.19
N SER A 350 21.59 -7.31 22.98
CA SER A 350 22.25 -6.53 21.92
C SER A 350 21.61 -6.67 20.53
N GLN A 351 20.98 -7.81 20.23
CA GLN A 351 20.24 -8.00 18.97
C GLN A 351 19.09 -7.00 18.78
N TRP A 352 18.57 -6.43 19.87
CA TRP A 352 17.43 -5.52 19.90
C TRP A 352 17.80 -4.13 20.46
N GLU A 353 19.08 -3.75 20.36
CA GLU A 353 19.61 -2.49 20.90
C GLU A 353 18.80 -1.26 20.44
N ASP A 354 18.41 -1.22 19.17
CA ASP A 354 17.54 -0.16 18.64
C ASP A 354 16.10 -0.27 19.18
N ILE A 355 15.71 0.69 20.02
CA ILE A 355 14.36 0.76 20.59
C ILE A 355 13.26 0.91 19.53
N HIS A 356 13.59 1.46 18.36
CA HIS A 356 12.64 1.61 17.26
C HIS A 356 12.27 0.26 16.63
N VAL A 357 13.07 -0.79 16.83
CA VAL A 357 12.71 -2.17 16.50
C VAL A 357 11.59 -2.65 17.43
N ILE A 358 11.73 -2.45 18.74
CA ILE A 358 10.73 -2.89 19.74
C ILE A 358 9.40 -2.15 19.54
N THR A 359 9.44 -0.83 19.42
CA THR A 359 8.22 -0.05 19.15
C THR A 359 7.62 -0.37 17.78
N GLY A 360 8.47 -0.67 16.79
CA GLY A 360 8.03 -1.16 15.47
C GLY A 360 7.30 -2.50 15.54
N ALA A 361 7.83 -3.45 16.30
CA ALA A 361 7.24 -4.76 16.51
C ALA A 361 5.93 -4.69 17.32
N LEU A 362 5.86 -3.84 18.35
CA LEU A 362 4.63 -3.60 19.11
C LEU A 362 3.52 -3.03 18.21
N LYS A 363 3.84 -2.03 17.37
CA LYS A 363 2.87 -1.50 16.39
C LYS A 363 2.46 -2.55 15.35
N MET A 364 3.40 -3.38 14.91
CA MET A 364 3.13 -4.48 13.98
C MET A 364 2.17 -5.51 14.58
N PHE A 365 2.32 -5.85 15.85
CA PHE A 365 1.42 -6.76 16.55
C PHE A 365 -0.03 -6.30 16.47
N PHE A 366 -0.32 -5.04 16.84
CA PHE A 366 -1.67 -4.49 16.77
C PHE A 366 -2.22 -4.42 15.35
N ARG A 367 -1.40 -4.04 14.38
CA ARG A 367 -1.81 -3.94 12.96
C ARG A 367 -2.08 -5.30 12.31
N GLU A 368 -1.39 -6.36 12.77
CA GLU A 368 -1.60 -7.72 12.24
C GLU A 368 -2.75 -8.46 12.94
N LEU A 369 -3.40 -7.88 13.97
CA LEU A 369 -4.57 -8.52 14.57
C LEU A 369 -5.67 -8.70 13.51
N PRO A 370 -6.36 -9.87 13.48
CA PRO A 370 -7.49 -10.08 12.58
C PRO A 370 -8.65 -9.09 12.80
N GLU A 371 -8.78 -8.58 14.01
CA GLU A 371 -9.72 -7.54 14.41
C GLU A 371 -8.97 -6.48 15.24
N PRO A 372 -9.22 -5.17 15.04
CA PRO A 372 -8.53 -4.10 15.76
C PRO A 372 -8.72 -4.19 17.28
N LEU A 373 -7.80 -3.54 18.01
CA LEU A 373 -7.93 -3.43 19.47
C LEU A 373 -9.27 -2.80 19.87
N PHE A 374 -9.74 -1.82 19.10
CA PHE A 374 -11.12 -1.34 19.11
C PHE A 374 -11.95 -2.21 18.16
N PRO A 375 -12.79 -3.13 18.66
CA PRO A 375 -13.49 -4.10 17.81
C PRO A 375 -14.41 -3.41 16.79
N PHE A 376 -14.62 -4.02 15.63
CA PHE A 376 -15.35 -3.40 14.51
C PHE A 376 -16.75 -2.92 14.92
N ARG A 377 -17.45 -3.73 15.73
CA ARG A 377 -18.79 -3.41 16.26
C ARG A 377 -18.84 -2.12 17.08
N PHE A 378 -17.72 -1.70 17.66
CA PHE A 378 -17.64 -0.49 18.48
C PHE A 378 -17.18 0.74 17.70
N PHE A 379 -16.68 0.57 16.46
CA PHE A 379 -16.10 1.67 15.68
C PHE A 379 -17.04 2.87 15.57
N ASP A 380 -18.26 2.64 15.05
CA ASP A 380 -19.25 3.71 14.89
C ASP A 380 -19.68 4.31 16.23
N LEU A 381 -19.71 3.50 17.30
CA LEU A 381 -20.06 3.98 18.64
C LEU A 381 -19.00 4.96 19.18
N PHE A 382 -17.71 4.67 18.96
CA PHE A 382 -16.63 5.59 19.32
C PHE A 382 -16.65 6.86 18.44
N VAL A 383 -17.02 6.74 17.16
CA VAL A 383 -17.21 7.89 16.25
C VAL A 383 -18.37 8.78 16.72
N GLU A 384 -19.48 8.22 17.19
CA GLU A 384 -20.56 9.02 17.77
C GLU A 384 -20.16 9.65 19.11
N ALA A 385 -19.40 8.94 19.95
CA ALA A 385 -18.92 9.47 21.22
C ALA A 385 -17.98 10.68 21.04
N ILE A 386 -17.06 10.66 20.06
CA ILE A 386 -16.13 11.79 19.84
C ILE A 386 -16.85 13.06 19.35
N LYS A 387 -17.99 12.92 18.67
CA LYS A 387 -18.83 14.04 18.19
C LYS A 387 -19.55 14.79 19.32
N ILE A 388 -19.64 14.21 20.52
CA ILE A 388 -20.22 14.88 21.69
C ILE A 388 -19.42 16.15 22.00
N LYS A 389 -20.09 17.31 22.10
CA LYS A 389 -19.43 18.60 22.36
C LYS A 389 -19.06 18.79 23.83
N GLU A 390 -19.90 18.27 24.73
CA GLU A 390 -19.75 18.43 26.18
C GLU A 390 -18.67 17.46 26.72
N PRO A 391 -17.56 17.95 27.32
CA PRO A 391 -16.43 17.11 27.69
C PRO A 391 -16.76 16.00 28.70
N THR A 392 -17.58 16.29 29.72
CA THR A 392 -17.91 15.32 30.77
C THR A 392 -18.75 14.17 30.22
N GLN A 393 -19.79 14.46 29.42
CA GLN A 393 -20.57 13.44 28.70
C GLN A 393 -19.70 12.64 27.73
N LYS A 394 -18.77 13.27 27.00
CA LYS A 394 -17.83 12.56 26.12
C LYS A 394 -17.00 11.54 26.89
N ILE A 395 -16.40 11.97 28.00
CA ILE A 395 -15.60 11.11 28.88
C ILE A 395 -16.45 9.95 29.42
N GLN A 396 -17.67 10.23 29.88
CA GLN A 396 -18.60 9.20 30.36
C GLN A 396 -18.98 8.20 29.27
N ALA A 397 -19.21 8.67 28.04
CA ALA A 397 -19.49 7.81 26.88
C ALA A 397 -18.30 6.89 26.57
N PHE A 398 -17.08 7.42 26.54
CA PHE A 398 -15.87 6.59 26.36
C PHE A 398 -15.69 5.58 27.50
N LYS A 399 -15.85 6.00 28.78
CA LYS A 399 -15.79 5.08 29.93
C LYS A 399 -16.78 3.93 29.76
N LYS A 400 -18.02 4.21 29.37
CA LYS A 400 -19.08 3.21 29.15
C LYS A 400 -18.73 2.25 28.01
N LEU A 401 -18.26 2.76 26.86
CA LEU A 401 -17.88 1.92 25.72
C LEU A 401 -16.71 1.01 26.05
N ILE A 402 -15.68 1.56 26.71
CA ILE A 402 -14.48 0.82 27.11
C ILE A 402 -14.83 -0.29 28.11
N HIS A 403 -15.71 -0.03 29.08
CA HIS A 403 -16.18 -1.05 30.03
C HIS A 403 -16.98 -2.19 29.38
N GLN A 404 -17.58 -1.95 28.21
CA GLN A 404 -18.32 -2.98 27.45
C GLN A 404 -17.42 -3.83 26.56
N LEU A 405 -16.14 -3.47 26.41
CA LEU A 405 -15.20 -4.25 25.60
C LEU A 405 -14.91 -5.61 26.25
N PRO A 406 -14.57 -6.63 25.44
CA PRO A 406 -14.04 -7.88 25.97
C PRO A 406 -12.84 -7.62 26.88
N LYS A 407 -12.72 -8.40 27.96
CA LYS A 407 -11.66 -8.25 28.98
C LYS A 407 -10.25 -8.18 28.39
N PRO A 408 -9.87 -8.99 27.37
CA PRO A 408 -8.58 -8.84 26.69
C PRO A 408 -8.37 -7.48 26.04
N ASN A 409 -9.35 -6.96 25.30
CA ASN A 409 -9.30 -5.65 24.66
C ASN A 409 -9.20 -4.54 25.70
N HIS A 410 -10.06 -4.56 26.72
CA HIS A 410 -10.05 -3.57 27.80
C HIS A 410 -8.70 -3.50 28.51
N ASN A 411 -8.17 -4.63 28.97
CA ASN A 411 -6.94 -4.65 29.75
C ASN A 411 -5.71 -4.33 28.88
N THR A 412 -5.70 -4.76 27.62
CA THR A 412 -4.62 -4.41 26.68
C THR A 412 -4.65 -2.93 26.34
N MET A 413 -5.84 -2.36 26.14
CA MET A 413 -6.03 -0.92 25.93
C MET A 413 -5.57 -0.12 27.15
N LYS A 414 -5.98 -0.52 28.35
CA LYS A 414 -5.53 0.13 29.60
C LYS A 414 -4.00 0.16 29.71
N LEU A 415 -3.33 -0.99 29.53
CA LEU A 415 -1.86 -1.06 29.59
C LEU A 415 -1.22 -0.12 28.55
N LEU A 416 -1.68 -0.17 27.30
CA LEU A 416 -1.11 0.62 26.21
C LEU A 416 -1.31 2.12 26.42
N PHE A 417 -2.51 2.58 26.78
CA PHE A 417 -2.77 4.02 26.98
C PHE A 417 -2.06 4.58 28.20
N GLN A 418 -1.92 3.79 29.28
CA GLN A 418 -1.10 4.16 30.44
C GLN A 418 0.39 4.28 30.07
N HIS A 419 0.90 3.33 29.28
CA HIS A 419 2.26 3.39 28.74
C HIS A 419 2.49 4.65 27.88
N LEU A 420 1.60 4.91 26.92
CA LEU A 420 1.70 6.07 26.03
C LEU A 420 1.60 7.40 26.80
N ARG A 421 0.82 7.44 27.88
CA ARG A 421 0.82 8.58 28.80
C ARG A 421 2.20 8.79 29.45
N ARG A 422 2.87 7.73 29.92
CA ARG A 422 4.25 7.82 30.45
C ARG A 422 5.25 8.33 29.41
N VAL A 423 5.09 7.93 28.14
CA VAL A 423 5.86 8.50 27.02
C VAL A 423 5.63 10.01 26.89
N LEU A 424 4.37 10.46 26.94
CA LEU A 424 4.03 11.89 26.83
C LEU A 424 4.51 12.73 28.02
N MET A 425 4.68 12.14 29.21
CA MET A 425 5.33 12.81 30.35
C MET A 425 6.80 13.17 30.06
N LYS A 426 7.43 12.51 29.08
CA LYS A 426 8.80 12.78 28.62
C LYS A 426 8.84 13.54 27.28
N SER A 427 7.73 14.12 26.85
CA SER A 427 7.56 14.88 25.59
C SER A 427 8.67 15.91 25.30
N LYS A 428 9.18 16.58 26.34
CA LYS A 428 10.29 17.55 26.20
C LYS A 428 11.60 16.93 25.73
N LYS A 429 11.84 15.65 26.01
CA LYS A 429 13.04 14.91 25.61
C LYS A 429 12.81 14.11 24.34
N ASN A 430 11.77 13.29 24.31
CA ASN A 430 11.50 12.42 23.15
C ASN A 430 10.82 13.14 21.96
N LEU A 431 10.47 14.42 22.08
CA LEU A 431 9.88 15.23 21.00
C LEU A 431 8.57 14.67 20.44
N MET A 432 7.80 13.95 21.27
CA MET A 432 6.48 13.44 20.94
C MET A 432 5.37 14.26 21.60
N SER A 433 4.36 14.62 20.81
CA SER A 433 3.12 15.26 21.27
C SER A 433 1.96 14.26 21.27
N THR A 434 0.87 14.60 21.97
CA THR A 434 -0.36 13.79 21.97
C THR A 434 -0.89 13.58 20.56
N GLN A 435 -0.88 14.62 19.72
CA GLN A 435 -1.26 14.52 18.31
C GLN A 435 -0.31 13.60 17.54
N GLY A 436 1.00 13.72 17.77
CA GLY A 436 2.01 12.89 17.12
C GLY A 436 1.84 11.41 17.43
N ILE A 437 1.55 11.06 18.68
CA ILE A 437 1.23 9.68 19.08
C ILE A 437 -0.10 9.23 18.46
N SER A 438 -1.11 10.10 18.43
CA SER A 438 -2.44 9.76 17.92
C SER A 438 -2.46 9.51 16.42
N ILE A 439 -1.64 10.22 15.64
CA ILE A 439 -1.45 9.96 14.20
C ILE A 439 -0.83 8.57 13.96
N VAL A 440 0.05 8.12 14.86
CA VAL A 440 0.67 6.79 14.75
C VAL A 440 -0.33 5.70 15.18
N PHE A 441 -1.01 5.89 16.31
CA PHE A 441 -1.83 4.85 16.92
C PHE A 441 -3.29 4.83 16.45
N GLY A 442 -3.83 5.92 15.91
CA GLY A 442 -5.17 5.97 15.31
C GLY A 442 -5.41 4.84 14.31
N PRO A 443 -4.67 4.80 13.18
CA PRO A 443 -4.81 3.72 12.19
C PRO A 443 -4.25 2.37 12.67
N THR A 444 -3.41 2.35 13.72
CA THR A 444 -2.83 1.11 14.26
C THR A 444 -3.80 0.37 15.19
N LEU A 445 -4.71 1.10 15.86
CA LEU A 445 -5.63 0.52 16.83
C LEU A 445 -7.07 0.44 16.31
N MET A 446 -7.38 1.18 15.25
CA MET A 446 -8.73 1.32 14.70
C MET A 446 -8.70 1.33 13.17
N TRP A 447 -9.53 0.51 12.55
CA TRP A 447 -9.85 0.59 11.12
C TRP A 447 -11.27 0.06 10.89
N PRO A 448 -11.99 0.55 9.86
CA PRO A 448 -13.33 0.07 9.58
C PRO A 448 -13.29 -1.36 8.97
N GLU A 449 -14.33 -2.15 9.22
CA GLU A 449 -14.46 -3.52 8.67
C GLU A 449 -14.64 -3.50 7.14
N PHE A 450 -15.39 -2.52 6.64
CA PHE A 450 -15.61 -2.28 5.23
C PHE A 450 -15.23 -0.84 4.87
N GLU A 451 -14.63 -0.63 3.70
CA GLU A 451 -14.41 0.70 3.13
C GLU A 451 -15.72 1.32 2.63
N SER A 452 -16.70 1.49 3.53
CA SER A 452 -18.01 2.06 3.24
C SER A 452 -18.16 3.37 4.00
N GLY A 453 -17.50 4.43 3.53
CA GLY A 453 -17.53 5.73 4.18
C GLY A 453 -16.63 6.75 3.49
N ASN A 454 -16.68 7.99 3.94
CA ASN A 454 -15.72 9.01 3.52
C ASN A 454 -14.40 8.70 4.26
N MET A 455 -13.51 7.94 3.62
CA MET A 455 -12.31 7.36 4.24
C MET A 455 -11.48 8.40 5.01
N GLU A 456 -11.39 9.62 4.47
CA GLU A 456 -10.71 10.76 5.09
C GLU A 456 -11.32 11.16 6.44
N VAL A 457 -12.66 11.20 6.53
CA VAL A 457 -13.38 11.54 7.77
C VAL A 457 -13.15 10.48 8.84
N ASN A 458 -13.14 9.21 8.45
CA ASN A 458 -12.88 8.11 9.38
C ASN A 458 -11.45 8.15 9.93
N MET A 459 -10.45 8.49 9.10
CA MET A 459 -9.06 8.65 9.57
C MET A 459 -8.91 9.79 10.58
N VAL A 460 -9.62 10.91 10.38
CA VAL A 460 -9.61 12.04 11.33
C VAL A 460 -10.22 11.60 12.67
N TYR A 461 -11.35 10.90 12.65
CA TYR A 461 -11.98 10.42 13.88
C TYR A 461 -11.12 9.42 14.65
N GLN A 462 -10.45 8.48 13.97
CA GLN A 462 -9.53 7.53 14.62
C GLN A 462 -8.46 8.26 15.43
N ASN A 463 -7.83 9.27 14.84
CA ASN A 463 -6.81 10.07 15.51
C ASN A 463 -7.41 10.86 16.69
N GLN A 464 -8.56 11.50 16.51
CA GLN A 464 -9.22 12.28 17.57
C GLN A 464 -9.70 11.41 18.75
N ILE A 465 -10.14 10.18 18.49
CA ILE A 465 -10.56 9.21 19.51
C ILE A 465 -9.34 8.82 20.35
N VAL A 466 -8.24 8.42 19.70
CA VAL A 466 -6.99 8.07 20.40
C VAL A 466 -6.46 9.28 21.20
N GLU A 467 -6.47 10.48 20.61
CA GLU A 467 -6.05 11.70 21.29
C GLU A 467 -6.89 11.99 22.54
N SER A 468 -8.22 11.90 22.43
CA SER A 468 -9.13 12.16 23.55
C SER A 468 -8.97 11.14 24.67
N ILE A 469 -8.81 9.85 24.33
CA ILE A 469 -8.58 8.80 25.33
C ILE A 469 -7.20 8.97 26.00
N LEU A 470 -6.18 9.43 25.28
CA LEU A 470 -4.86 9.72 25.85
C LEU A 470 -4.88 10.91 26.82
N ILE A 471 -5.55 12.00 26.46
CA ILE A 471 -5.70 13.18 27.33
C ILE A 471 -6.43 12.81 28.61
N GLU A 472 -7.54 12.09 28.48
CA GLU A 472 -8.43 11.73 29.59
C GLU A 472 -8.11 10.34 30.17
N CYS A 473 -6.88 9.85 29.98
CA CYS A 473 -6.49 8.47 30.31
C CYS A 473 -6.72 8.14 31.79
N VAL A 474 -6.40 9.06 32.71
CA VAL A 474 -6.58 8.87 34.16
C VAL A 474 -8.05 8.77 34.51
N GLU A 475 -8.87 9.63 33.91
CA GLU A 475 -10.30 9.61 34.14
C GLU A 475 -10.89 8.30 33.62
N ILE A 476 -10.52 7.89 32.40
CA ILE A 476 -11.11 6.74 31.72
C ILE A 476 -10.73 5.40 32.37
N PHE A 477 -9.43 5.21 32.67
CA PHE A 477 -8.91 3.91 33.14
C PHE A 477 -8.59 3.86 34.65
N GLY A 478 -8.72 5.00 35.34
CA GLY A 478 -8.24 5.20 36.70
C GLY A 478 -6.74 5.53 36.76
N PRO A 479 -6.23 5.87 37.95
CA PRO A 479 -4.80 6.09 38.15
C PRO A 479 -3.98 4.83 37.80
N ASP A 480 -2.72 5.04 37.46
CA ASP A 480 -1.76 3.95 37.30
C ASP A 480 -1.69 3.19 38.63
N GLY A 481 -1.96 1.87 38.60
CA GLY A 481 -1.89 1.05 39.81
C GLY A 481 -0.48 1.12 40.38
N MET A 482 -0.37 1.56 41.64
CA MET A 482 0.81 1.37 42.47
C MET A 482 1.10 -0.11 42.67
#